data_AF-A0AAV6GWG4-F1
#
_entry.id   AF-A0AAV6GWG4-F1
#
_cell.length_a   1.000
_cell.length_b   1.000
_cell.length_c   1.000
_cell.angle_alpha   90.00
_cell.angle_beta   90.00
_cell.angle_gamma   90.00
#
_symmetry.space_group_name_H-M   'P 1'
#
loop_
_entity.id
_entity.type
_entity.pdbx_description
1 polymer ?
#
loop_
_entity_poly.entity_id
_entity_poly.type
_entity_poly.pdbx_seq_one_letter_code
_entity_poly.pdbx_strand_id
1 'polypeptide(L)'
;MGEMAEGRTPASGPATSQEPFPVQLPITNEEDFNEAEALLKTEAVRQKMIARLAMVGGTSSMLAAALTNGLACKFSWAGKAYKHSEAKLPFRDTRLQDCMFVASRQCDRKLTQQAFSDIVKNWLRYAP
;
A
#
# COMPACT_ATOMS: atom_id res chain seq x y z
N MET A 1 -18.86 -60.38 -12.07
CA MET A 1 -18.50 -59.50 -13.20
C MET A 1 -19.27 -58.21 -12.95
N GLY A 2 -18.71 -57.12 -12.46
CA GLY A 2 -17.34 -56.60 -12.59
C GLY A 2 -17.44 -55.31 -13.37
N GLU A 3 -17.36 -54.16 -12.69
CA GLU A 3 -16.97 -52.81 -13.15
C GLU A 3 -17.33 -51.85 -12.00
N MET A 4 -16.38 -51.51 -11.11
CA MET A 4 -15.21 -50.64 -11.26
C MET A 4 -15.56 -49.15 -11.35
N ALA A 5 -14.86 -48.41 -10.50
CA ALA A 5 -15.00 -47.01 -10.18
C ALA A 5 -14.71 -46.08 -11.37
N GLU A 6 -15.07 -44.80 -11.22
CA GLU A 6 -14.25 -43.61 -11.49
C GLU A 6 -15.21 -42.41 -11.45
N GLY A 7 -15.10 -41.53 -10.46
CA GLY A 7 -14.11 -40.46 -10.50
C GLY A 7 -14.85 -39.12 -10.49
N ARG A 8 -15.53 -38.80 -9.39
CA ARG A 8 -15.95 -37.41 -9.14
C ARG A 8 -14.71 -36.65 -8.66
N THR A 9 -13.96 -36.13 -9.61
CA THR A 9 -13.05 -35.01 -9.40
C THR A 9 -13.82 -33.91 -8.65
N PRO A 10 -13.41 -33.47 -7.45
CA PRO A 10 -13.80 -32.15 -7.01
C PRO A 10 -13.13 -31.18 -7.97
N ALA A 11 -13.93 -30.48 -8.77
CA ALA A 11 -13.48 -29.30 -9.47
C ALA A 11 -13.02 -28.31 -8.39
N SER A 12 -11.72 -28.33 -8.07
CA SER A 12 -11.03 -27.19 -7.50
C SER A 12 -11.10 -26.08 -8.55
N GLY A 13 -12.23 -25.38 -8.61
CA GLY A 13 -12.20 -23.99 -9.03
C GLY A 13 -11.19 -23.29 -8.15
N PRO A 14 -10.36 -22.37 -8.67
CA PRO A 14 -9.58 -21.52 -7.81
C PRO A 14 -10.58 -20.80 -6.92
N ALA A 15 -10.61 -21.16 -5.65
CA ALA A 15 -11.20 -20.31 -4.64
C ALA A 15 -10.47 -18.99 -4.81
N THR A 16 -11.08 -18.04 -5.50
CA THR A 16 -10.85 -16.63 -5.25
C THR A 16 -11.34 -16.41 -3.84
N SER A 17 -10.57 -16.91 -2.87
CA SER A 17 -10.62 -16.46 -1.50
C SER A 17 -10.27 -15.00 -1.62
N GLN A 18 -11.31 -14.17 -1.70
CA GLN A 18 -11.27 -12.78 -1.33
C GLN A 18 -10.96 -12.76 0.17
N GLU A 19 -9.76 -13.23 0.52
CA GLU A 19 -9.19 -13.07 1.84
C GLU A 19 -9.26 -11.57 2.10
N PRO A 20 -9.99 -11.13 3.14
CA PRO A 20 -10.10 -9.72 3.45
C PRO A 20 -8.68 -9.17 3.52
N PHE A 21 -8.43 -8.11 2.75
CA PHE A 21 -7.13 -7.48 2.76
C PHE A 21 -6.87 -7.00 4.20
N PRO A 22 -5.79 -7.45 4.85
CA PRO A 22 -5.65 -7.31 6.30
C PRO A 22 -5.41 -5.86 6.73
N VAL A 23 -5.10 -4.97 5.79
CA VAL A 23 -4.96 -3.53 6.03
C VAL A 23 -6.24 -2.82 5.63
N GLN A 24 -6.87 -2.15 6.58
CA GLN A 24 -8.02 -1.30 6.30
C GLN A 24 -7.52 0.04 5.74
N LEU A 25 -8.05 0.43 4.58
CA LEU A 25 -7.76 1.73 3.96
C LEU A 25 -9.04 2.58 3.96
N PRO A 26 -8.96 3.91 4.15
CA PRO A 26 -7.75 4.69 4.39
C PRO A 26 -7.25 4.59 5.84
N ILE A 27 -5.94 4.59 6.02
CA ILE A 27 -5.30 4.62 7.32
C ILE A 27 -5.54 6.00 7.94
N THR A 28 -6.19 6.00 9.11
CA THR A 28 -6.61 7.23 9.80
C THR A 28 -5.67 7.66 10.90
N ASN A 29 -4.93 6.72 11.50
CA ASN A 29 -4.10 6.92 12.69
C ASN A 29 -2.72 6.28 12.54
N GLU A 30 -1.78 6.71 13.38
CA GLU A 30 -0.41 6.18 13.40
C GLU A 30 -0.36 4.71 13.85
N GLU A 31 -1.25 4.29 14.75
CA GLU A 31 -1.35 2.89 15.18
C GLU A 31 -1.74 1.97 14.01
N ASP A 32 -2.78 2.34 13.27
CA ASP A 32 -3.23 1.62 12.07
C ASP A 32 -2.13 1.62 10.99
N PHE A 33 -1.37 2.72 10.88
CA PHE A 33 -0.20 2.78 10.00
C PHE A 33 0.88 1.78 10.41
N ASN A 34 1.19 1.70 11.70
CA ASN A 34 2.19 0.80 12.23
C ASN A 34 1.76 -0.67 12.10
N GLU A 35 0.47 -0.97 12.29
CA GLU A 35 -0.10 -2.29 12.01
C GLU A 35 0.00 -2.61 10.51
N ALA A 36 -0.33 -1.68 9.63
CA ALA A 36 -0.19 -1.84 8.19
C ALA A 36 1.27 -2.11 7.80
N GLU A 37 2.23 -1.35 8.34
CA GLU A 37 3.67 -1.57 8.15
C GLU A 37 4.14 -2.94 8.66
N ALA A 38 3.59 -3.39 9.80
CA ALA A 38 3.88 -4.71 10.34
C ALA A 38 3.32 -5.82 9.44
N LEU A 39 2.12 -5.67 8.89
CA LEU A 39 1.50 -6.60 7.94
C LEU A 39 2.24 -6.61 6.60
N LEU A 40 2.72 -5.45 6.14
CA LEU A 40 3.58 -5.29 4.96
C LEU A 40 4.96 -5.95 5.09
N LYS A 41 5.30 -6.52 6.27
CA LYS A 41 6.44 -7.43 6.40
C LYS A 41 6.25 -8.71 5.62
N THR A 42 5.01 -9.15 5.47
CA THR A 42 4.67 -10.34 4.71
C THR A 42 4.61 -10.03 3.22
N GLU A 43 5.39 -10.73 2.42
CA GLU A 43 5.45 -10.51 0.97
C GLU A 43 4.09 -10.69 0.29
N ALA A 44 3.29 -11.68 0.71
CA ALA A 44 1.94 -11.88 0.19
C ALA A 44 1.02 -10.68 0.42
N VAL A 45 1.12 -10.03 1.59
CA VAL A 45 0.34 -8.81 1.91
C VAL A 45 0.86 -7.64 1.09
N ARG A 46 2.17 -7.50 0.95
CA ARG A 46 2.81 -6.47 0.13
C ARG A 46 2.34 -6.54 -1.33
N GLN A 47 2.33 -7.71 -1.93
CA GLN A 47 1.85 -7.91 -3.31
C GLN A 47 0.36 -7.58 -3.45
N LYS A 48 -0.47 -8.00 -2.48
CA LYS A 48 -1.88 -7.59 -2.43
C LYS A 48 -2.04 -6.07 -2.32
N MET A 49 -1.23 -5.41 -1.50
CA MET A 49 -1.26 -3.95 -1.35
C MET A 49 -0.87 -3.24 -2.64
N ILE A 50 0.22 -3.69 -3.27
CA ILE A 50 0.68 -3.18 -4.56
C ILE A 50 -0.41 -3.32 -5.61
N ALA A 51 -1.07 -4.48 -5.70
CA ALA A 51 -2.16 -4.71 -6.66
C ALA A 51 -3.35 -3.78 -6.40
N ARG A 52 -3.72 -3.56 -5.12
CA ARG A 52 -4.79 -2.62 -4.74
C ARG A 52 -4.45 -1.18 -5.11
N LEU A 53 -3.22 -0.74 -4.82
CA LEU A 53 -2.74 0.59 -5.16
C LEU A 53 -2.66 0.77 -6.68
N ALA A 54 -2.17 -0.24 -7.41
CA ALA A 54 -2.10 -0.24 -8.87
C ALA A 54 -3.48 -0.09 -9.53
N MET A 55 -4.55 -0.65 -8.93
CA MET A 55 -5.92 -0.45 -9.39
C MET A 55 -6.42 0.99 -9.21
N VAL A 56 -5.96 1.71 -8.19
CA VAL A 56 -6.29 3.14 -8.02
C VAL A 56 -5.65 3.96 -9.13
N GLY A 57 -4.39 3.66 -9.44
CA GLY A 57 -3.61 4.36 -10.46
C GLY A 57 -3.18 5.76 -10.02
N GLY A 58 -1.94 6.13 -10.34
CA GLY A 58 -1.39 7.45 -10.00
C GLY A 58 -0.98 7.62 -8.53
N THR A 59 0.24 8.11 -8.30
CA THR A 59 0.86 8.22 -6.98
C THR A 59 0.05 9.06 -5.99
N SER A 60 -0.50 10.20 -6.42
CA SER A 60 -1.29 11.11 -5.56
C SER A 60 -2.63 10.49 -5.16
N SER A 61 -3.32 9.83 -6.09
CA SER A 61 -4.58 9.13 -5.79
C SER A 61 -4.35 7.94 -4.88
N MET A 62 -3.26 7.20 -5.07
CA MET A 62 -2.85 6.13 -4.15
C MET A 62 -2.60 6.65 -2.73
N LEU A 63 -1.92 7.79 -2.59
CA LEU A 63 -1.70 8.42 -1.29
C LEU A 63 -3.00 8.85 -0.63
N ALA A 64 -3.90 9.49 -1.38
CA ALA A 64 -5.21 9.92 -0.87
C ALA A 64 -6.14 8.75 -0.53
N ALA A 65 -6.01 7.61 -1.21
CA ALA A 65 -6.75 6.39 -0.89
C ALA A 65 -6.12 5.62 0.29
N ALA A 66 -4.81 5.74 0.49
CA ALA A 66 -4.09 4.99 1.52
C ALA A 66 -4.03 5.72 2.86
N LEU A 67 -3.92 7.04 2.87
CA LEU A 67 -3.76 7.87 4.07
C LEU A 67 -4.85 8.93 4.11
N THR A 68 -5.41 9.16 5.28
CA THR A 68 -6.25 10.35 5.48
C THR A 68 -5.40 11.62 5.58
N ASN A 69 -6.02 12.77 5.28
CA ASN A 69 -5.32 14.05 5.33
C ASN A 69 -4.73 14.37 6.70
N GLY A 70 -5.44 14.02 7.78
CA GLY A 70 -4.95 14.21 9.15
C GLY A 70 -3.68 13.42 9.44
N LEU A 71 -3.59 12.20 8.90
CA LEU A 71 -2.39 11.37 9.03
C LEU A 71 -1.27 11.85 8.10
N ALA A 72 -1.60 12.21 6.86
CA ALA A 72 -0.64 12.76 5.89
C ALA A 72 0.11 13.98 6.43
N CYS A 73 -0.56 14.87 7.17
CA CYS A 73 0.06 16.03 7.81
C CYS A 73 1.16 15.66 8.84
N LYS A 74 1.07 14.47 9.45
CA LYS A 74 2.06 13.95 10.41
C LYS A 74 3.27 13.31 9.72
N PHE A 75 3.15 12.96 8.43
CA PHE A 75 4.26 12.41 7.66
C PHE A 75 5.02 13.50 6.90
N SER A 76 6.30 13.25 6.66
CA SER A 76 7.12 14.06 5.77
C SER A 76 8.06 13.15 4.99
N TRP A 77 8.35 13.49 3.73
CA TRP A 77 9.23 12.66 2.91
C TRP A 77 10.57 12.34 3.58
N ALA A 78 11.26 13.35 4.13
CA ALA A 78 12.58 13.18 4.72
C ALA A 78 12.57 12.99 6.25
N GLY A 79 11.41 13.17 6.90
CA GLY A 79 11.32 13.30 8.36
C GLY A 79 12.04 14.55 8.85
N LYS A 80 11.33 15.68 9.01
CA LYS A 80 11.92 16.89 9.60
C LYS A 80 11.55 16.95 11.08
N ALA A 81 12.55 16.84 11.95
CA ALA A 81 12.44 17.31 13.32
C ALA A 81 12.47 18.84 13.29
N TYR A 82 11.30 19.49 13.40
CA TYR A 82 11.27 20.93 13.67
C TYR A 82 11.37 21.15 15.18
N LYS A 83 12.14 22.17 15.57
CA LYS A 83 12.52 22.51 16.96
C LYS A 83 11.35 22.81 17.92
N HIS A 84 10.09 22.73 17.49
CA HIS A 84 8.93 22.99 18.33
C HIS A 84 7.81 22.02 17.92
N SER A 85 7.49 21.11 18.86
CA SER A 85 6.35 20.19 18.96
C SER A 85 5.88 19.47 17.69
N GLU A 86 6.12 18.15 17.65
CA GLU A 86 5.67 17.14 16.67
C GLU A 86 6.71 16.79 15.59
N ALA A 87 7.49 15.73 15.88
CA ALA A 87 8.40 15.11 14.93
C ALA A 87 7.60 14.43 13.81
N LYS A 88 7.76 14.89 12.57
CA LYS A 88 7.11 14.24 11.42
C LYS A 88 7.83 12.96 11.04
N LEU A 89 7.10 11.86 10.91
CA LEU A 89 7.66 10.56 10.56
C LEU A 89 8.18 10.54 9.11
N PRO A 90 9.35 9.93 8.84
CA PRO A 90 9.92 9.87 7.49
C PRO A 90 9.16 8.87 6.61
N PHE A 91 8.36 9.37 5.66
CA PHE A 91 7.60 8.51 4.76
C PHE A 91 8.50 7.71 3.80
N ARG A 92 9.67 8.24 3.42
CA ARG A 92 10.62 7.55 2.52
C ARG A 92 11.16 6.24 3.06
N ASP A 93 11.10 6.03 4.37
CA ASP A 93 11.65 4.84 5.04
C ASP A 93 10.58 3.75 5.22
N THR A 94 9.33 4.06 4.86
CA THR A 94 8.19 3.18 5.09
C THR A 94 8.08 2.12 3.99
N ARG A 95 7.59 0.94 4.36
CA ARG A 95 7.32 -0.14 3.39
C ARG A 95 6.17 0.23 2.48
N LEU A 96 5.22 1.01 2.98
CA LEU A 96 4.11 1.54 2.20
C LEU A 96 4.60 2.38 1.01
N GLN A 97 5.63 3.21 1.20
CA GLN A 97 6.24 4.00 0.14
C GLN A 97 6.76 3.10 -0.99
N ASP A 98 7.45 2.01 -0.65
CA ASP A 98 7.97 1.09 -1.64
C ASP A 98 6.82 0.41 -2.41
N CYS A 99 5.78 -0.04 -1.69
CA CYS A 99 4.58 -0.60 -2.33
C CYS A 99 3.94 0.37 -3.33
N MET A 100 3.80 1.63 -2.93
CA MET A 100 3.28 2.69 -3.80
C MET A 100 4.19 2.94 -5.00
N PHE A 101 5.51 2.92 -4.82
CA PHE A 101 6.45 3.10 -5.91
C PHE A 101 6.34 1.96 -6.92
N VAL A 102 6.33 0.72 -6.46
CA VAL A 102 6.17 -0.46 -7.33
C VAL A 102 4.82 -0.41 -8.05
N ALA A 103 3.73 -0.12 -7.33
CA ALA A 103 2.39 0.02 -7.91
C ALA A 103 2.35 1.13 -8.97
N SER A 104 2.92 2.29 -8.66
CA SER A 104 2.97 3.43 -9.58
C SER A 104 3.83 3.11 -10.81
N ARG A 105 4.92 2.35 -10.64
CA ARG A 105 5.79 1.91 -11.73
C ARG A 105 5.12 0.86 -12.64
N GLN A 106 4.16 0.09 -12.11
CA GLN A 106 3.34 -0.80 -12.93
C GLN A 106 2.41 -0.02 -13.86
N CYS A 107 1.85 1.10 -13.38
CA CYS A 107 1.06 2.01 -14.22
C CYS A 107 1.94 2.83 -15.16
N ASP A 108 3.05 3.36 -14.67
CA ASP A 108 3.98 4.21 -15.41
C ASP A 108 5.41 3.66 -15.35
N ARG A 109 5.81 2.93 -16.40
CA ARG A 109 7.14 2.31 -16.49
C ARG A 109 8.30 3.32 -16.53
N LYS A 110 8.03 4.59 -16.86
CA LYS A 110 9.02 5.67 -16.94
C LYS A 110 9.16 6.43 -15.62
N LEU A 111 8.29 6.15 -14.64
CA LEU A 111 8.32 6.78 -13.34
C LEU A 111 9.64 6.47 -12.63
N THR A 112 10.45 7.51 -12.47
CA THR A 112 11.68 7.43 -11.69
C THR A 112 11.38 7.58 -10.21
N GLN A 113 12.24 7.03 -9.35
CA GLN A 113 12.12 7.23 -7.90
C GLN A 113 12.15 8.72 -7.53
N GLN A 114 12.89 9.54 -8.30
CA GLN A 114 12.94 10.98 -8.10
C GLN A 114 11.59 11.65 -8.41
N ALA A 115 10.97 11.35 -9.55
CA ALA A 115 9.65 11.87 -9.90
C ALA A 115 8.58 11.41 -8.90
N PHE A 116 8.60 10.14 -8.52
CA PHE A 116 7.73 9.62 -7.46
C PHE A 116 7.94 10.36 -6.14
N SER A 117 9.19 10.57 -5.72
CA SER A 117 9.51 11.29 -4.49
C SER A 117 9.00 12.72 -4.51
N ASP A 118 9.09 13.38 -5.66
CA ASP A 118 8.63 14.76 -5.83
C ASP A 118 7.12 14.85 -5.69
N ILE A 119 6.39 13.93 -6.32
CA ILE A 119 4.93 13.82 -6.19
C ILE A 119 4.53 13.58 -4.73
N VAL A 120 5.17 12.63 -4.05
CA VAL A 120 4.86 12.34 -2.64
C VAL A 120 5.20 13.51 -1.73
N LYS A 121 6.36 14.16 -1.91
CA LYS A 121 6.75 15.37 -1.18
C LYS A 121 5.73 16.48 -1.37
N ASN A 122 5.34 16.72 -2.61
CA ASN A 122 4.39 17.75 -2.97
C ASN A 122 3.02 17.43 -2.36
N TRP A 123 2.56 16.19 -2.50
CA TRP A 123 1.29 15.75 -1.92
C TRP A 123 1.28 15.86 -0.39
N LEU A 124 2.32 15.41 0.32
CA LEU A 124 2.41 15.56 1.78
C LEU A 124 2.50 17.03 2.23
N ARG A 125 2.97 17.92 1.37
CA ARG A 125 3.04 19.36 1.63
C ARG A 125 1.68 20.05 1.42
N TYR A 126 0.91 19.57 0.44
CA TYR A 126 -0.38 20.11 0.04
C TYR A 126 -1.57 19.25 0.49
N ALA A 127 -1.33 18.26 1.36
CA ALA A 127 -2.39 17.44 1.94
C ALA A 127 -3.38 18.39 2.64
N PRO A 128 -4.66 18.43 2.21
CA PRO A 128 -5.61 19.46 2.61
C PRO A 128 -6.04 19.39 4.08
#